data_AF-A0A1Y0ISE0-F1
#
_entry.id   AF-A0A1Y0ISE0-F1
#
_cell.length_a   1.000
_cell.length_b   1.000
_cell.length_c   1.000
_cell.angle_alpha   90.00
_cell.angle_beta   90.00
_cell.angle_gamma   90.00
#
_symmetry.space_group_name_H-M   'P 1'
#
loop_
_entity.id
_entity.type
_entity.pdbx_description
1 polymer ?
#
loop_
_entity_poly.entity_id
_entity_poly.type
_entity_poly.pdbx_seq_one_letter_code
_entity_poly.pdbx_strand_id
1 'polypeptide(L)'
;MKLLVKLMVVFATIYAVAGMMRSVRVNPAFTFLSAAAIGLLGYAGDRMLLPKMGRATAILTDALLYGLTLFGASKAVAGQNSSVTLPYIGLVSAALGGFEGLFHEWVYDREAHEEPKGGMVH
;
A
#
# COMPACT_ATOMS: atom_id res chain seq x y z
N MET A 1 -14.13 5.63 7.47
CA MET A 1 -13.78 6.54 6.36
C MET A 1 -12.35 6.34 5.85
N LYS A 2 -11.32 6.33 6.71
CA LYS A 2 -9.90 6.20 6.28
C LYS A 2 -9.61 4.94 5.42
N LEU A 3 -10.11 3.76 5.82
CA LEU A 3 -9.94 2.51 5.04
C LEU A 3 -10.54 2.60 3.62
N LEU A 4 -11.73 3.20 3.47
CA LEU A 4 -12.37 3.36 2.17
C LEU A 4 -11.51 4.22 1.24
N VAL A 5 -10.92 5.30 1.76
CA VAL A 5 -10.01 6.15 0.99
C VAL A 5 -8.76 5.37 0.57
N LYS A 6 -8.16 4.57 1.48
CA LYS A 6 -7.03 3.68 1.14
C LYS A 6 -7.39 2.73 0.00
N LEU A 7 -8.55 2.07 0.09
CA LEU A 7 -9.05 1.17 -0.96
C LEU A 7 -9.26 1.89 -2.30
N MET A 8 -9.82 3.10 -2.29
CA MET A 8 -10.01 3.90 -3.51
C MET A 8 -8.68 4.33 -4.12
N VAL A 9 -7.70 4.74 -3.31
CA VAL A 9 -6.35 5.09 -3.79
C VAL A 9 -5.69 3.87 -4.42
N VAL A 10 -5.70 2.71 -3.76
CA VAL A 10 -5.14 1.47 -4.32
C VAL A 10 -5.79 1.11 -5.65
N PHE A 11 -7.13 1.15 -5.71
CA PHE A 11 -7.88 0.87 -6.92
C PHE A 11 -7.50 1.85 -8.05
N ALA A 12 -7.47 3.15 -7.76
CA ALA A 12 -7.13 4.19 -8.73
C ALA A 12 -5.68 4.04 -9.24
N THR A 13 -4.72 3.77 -8.35
CA THR A 13 -3.31 3.59 -8.73
C THR A 13 -3.11 2.38 -9.65
N ILE A 14 -3.77 1.25 -9.36
CA ILE A 14 -3.71 0.05 -10.22
C ILE A 14 -4.15 0.38 -11.64
N TYR A 15 -5.29 1.07 -11.82
CA TYR A 15 -5.78 1.43 -13.15
C TYR A 15 -4.98 2.56 -13.81
N ALA A 16 -4.54 3.56 -13.06
CA ALA A 16 -3.75 4.67 -13.59
C ALA A 16 -2.43 4.18 -14.19
N VAL A 17 -1.69 3.34 -13.44
CA VAL A 17 -0.43 2.76 -13.93
C VAL A 17 -0.67 1.81 -15.11
N ALA A 18 -1.80 1.09 -15.12
CA ALA A 18 -2.15 0.22 -16.24
C ALA A 18 -2.42 1.04 -17.51
N GLY A 19 -3.09 2.20 -17.39
CA GLY A 19 -3.31 3.13 -18.49
C GLY A 19 -2.02 3.70 -19.08
N MET A 20 -0.96 3.82 -18.27
CA MET A 20 0.37 4.25 -18.73
C MET A 20 1.15 3.15 -19.45
N MET A 21 0.83 1.88 -19.19
CA MET A 21 1.55 0.73 -19.74
C MET A 21 0.69 -0.07 -20.72
N ARG A 22 0.81 0.22 -22.02
CA ARG A 22 0.02 -0.45 -23.08
C ARG A 22 0.17 -1.98 -23.13
N SER A 23 1.27 -2.51 -22.60
CA SER A 23 1.52 -3.95 -22.49
C SER A 23 0.79 -4.62 -21.33
N VAL A 24 0.20 -3.85 -20.42
CA VAL A 24 -0.45 -4.33 -19.20
C VAL A 24 -1.95 -4.38 -19.41
N ARG A 25 -2.56 -5.49 -18.99
CA ARG A 25 -4.02 -5.62 -18.91
C ARG A 25 -4.41 -6.10 -17.53
N VAL A 26 -5.20 -5.30 -16.85
CA VAL A 26 -5.66 -5.59 -15.50
C VAL A 26 -7.14 -5.95 -15.57
N ASN A 27 -7.48 -7.14 -15.06
CA ASN A 27 -8.88 -7.53 -14.98
C ASN A 27 -9.50 -7.06 -13.64
N PRO A 28 -10.84 -6.98 -13.55
CA PRO A 28 -11.50 -6.55 -12.32
C PRO A 28 -11.21 -7.45 -11.11
N ALA A 29 -11.02 -8.77 -11.32
CA ALA A 29 -10.74 -9.72 -10.25
C ALA A 29 -9.39 -9.45 -9.57
N PHE A 30 -8.36 -9.18 -10.35
CA PHE A 30 -7.04 -8.75 -9.89
C PHE A 30 -7.17 -7.46 -9.08
N THR A 31 -7.80 -6.43 -9.64
CA THR A 31 -7.91 -5.14 -8.96
C THR A 31 -8.66 -5.27 -7.64
N PHE A 32 -9.77 -6.01 -7.62
CA PHE A 32 -10.55 -6.21 -6.41
C PHE A 32 -9.76 -6.98 -5.34
N LEU A 33 -9.13 -8.09 -5.73
CA LEU A 33 -8.33 -8.91 -4.83
C LEU A 33 -7.14 -8.13 -4.26
N SER A 34 -6.41 -7.42 -5.11
CA SER A 34 -5.28 -6.59 -4.71
C SER A 34 -5.72 -5.43 -3.81
N ALA A 35 -6.78 -4.70 -4.17
CA ALA A 35 -7.30 -3.60 -3.36
C ALA A 35 -7.76 -4.09 -1.98
N ALA A 36 -8.53 -5.18 -1.91
CA ALA A 36 -8.99 -5.75 -0.65
C ALA A 36 -7.82 -6.22 0.22
N ALA A 37 -6.89 -6.99 -0.34
CA ALA A 37 -5.74 -7.51 0.40
C ALA A 37 -4.82 -6.39 0.90
N ILE A 38 -4.45 -5.45 0.02
CA ILE A 38 -3.60 -4.31 0.38
C ILE A 38 -4.29 -3.42 1.40
N GLY A 39 -5.56 -3.08 1.19
CA GLY A 39 -6.29 -2.21 2.10
C GLY A 39 -6.44 -2.80 3.49
N LEU A 40 -6.77 -4.09 3.59
CA LEU A 40 -6.93 -4.78 4.89
C LEU A 40 -5.57 -5.00 5.59
N LEU A 41 -4.57 -5.52 4.88
CA LEU A 41 -3.25 -5.80 5.44
C LEU A 41 -2.52 -4.50 5.80
N GLY A 42 -2.55 -3.50 4.92
CA GLY A 42 -1.97 -2.18 5.20
C GLY A 42 -2.64 -1.52 6.40
N TYR A 43 -3.98 -1.52 6.49
CA TYR A 43 -4.67 -0.95 7.64
C TYR A 43 -4.37 -1.68 8.97
N ALA A 44 -4.20 -3.00 8.93
CA ALA A 44 -3.77 -3.78 10.08
C ALA A 44 -2.32 -3.44 10.48
N GLY A 45 -1.42 -3.36 9.49
CA GLY A 45 -0.03 -2.92 9.66
C GLY A 45 0.07 -1.53 10.29
N ASP A 46 -0.74 -0.59 9.81
CA ASP A 46 -0.79 0.79 10.30
C ASP A 46 -1.11 0.85 11.81
N ARG A 47 -1.95 -0.06 12.30
CA ARG A 47 -2.35 -0.10 13.71
C ARG A 47 -1.39 -0.89 14.61
N MET A 48 -0.76 -1.92 14.08
CA MET A 48 0.01 -2.88 14.89
C MET A 48 1.53 -2.65 14.84
N LEU A 49 2.06 -2.18 13.72
CA LEU A 49 3.49 -2.13 13.43
C LEU A 49 4.04 -0.69 13.34
N LEU A 50 3.24 0.23 12.80
CA LEU A 50 3.59 1.64 12.57
C LEU A 50 4.05 2.40 13.84
N PRO A 51 3.48 2.15 15.05
CA PRO A 51 3.98 2.77 16.29
C PRO A 51 5.39 2.34 16.69
N LYS A 52 5.91 1.24 16.11
CA LYS A 52 7.19 0.62 16.50
C LYS A 52 8.29 0.82 15.46
N MET A 53 8.00 1.46 14.33
CA MET A 53 8.90 1.56 13.18
C MET A 53 9.15 3.02 12.80
N GLY A 54 10.33 3.36 12.28
CA GLY A 54 10.61 4.69 11.72
C GLY A 54 9.80 4.96 10.44
N ARG A 55 9.62 6.23 10.04
CA ARG A 55 8.79 6.62 8.86
C ARG A 55 9.27 5.92 7.58
N ALA A 56 10.56 6.00 7.29
CA ALA A 56 11.16 5.42 6.08
C ALA A 56 11.04 3.90 6.06
N THR A 57 11.24 3.23 7.21
CA THR A 57 11.13 1.78 7.32
C THR A 57 9.70 1.30 7.13
N ALA A 58 8.70 2.04 7.65
CA ALA A 58 7.29 1.72 7.44
C ALA A 58 6.94 1.80 5.93
N ILE A 59 7.27 2.92 5.28
CA ILE A 59 7.04 3.11 3.83
C ILE A 59 7.67 1.99 2.99
N LEU A 60 8.93 1.62 3.29
CA LEU A 60 9.61 0.55 2.55
C LEU A 60 8.97 -0.82 2.80
N THR A 61 8.54 -1.09 4.03
CA THR A 61 7.86 -2.33 4.40
C THR A 61 6.52 -2.44 3.69
N ASP A 62 5.76 -1.35 3.61
CA ASP A 62 4.48 -1.31 2.90
C ASP A 62 4.67 -1.47 1.40
N ALA A 63 5.66 -0.80 0.80
CA ALA A 63 5.98 -0.98 -0.62
C ALA A 63 6.32 -2.45 -0.94
N LEU A 64 7.08 -3.13 -0.07
CA LEU A 64 7.39 -4.56 -0.22
C LEU A 64 6.13 -5.43 -0.04
N LEU A 65 5.33 -5.15 0.97
CA LEU A 65 4.07 -5.87 1.22
C LEU A 65 3.12 -5.73 0.02
N TYR A 66 3.03 -4.54 -0.57
CA TYR A 66 2.20 -4.27 -1.74
C TYR A 66 2.72 -5.02 -2.96
N GLY A 67 4.04 -5.03 -3.17
CA GLY A 67 4.67 -5.80 -4.24
C GLY A 67 4.39 -7.30 -4.12
N LEU A 68 4.54 -7.88 -2.93
CA LEU A 68 4.24 -9.28 -2.66
C LEU A 68 2.75 -9.58 -2.84
N THR A 69 1.87 -8.69 -2.38
CA THR A 69 0.42 -8.86 -2.50
C THR A 69 -0.04 -8.80 -3.96
N LEU A 70 0.47 -7.84 -4.73
CA LEU A 70 0.20 -7.72 -6.17
C LEU A 70 0.75 -8.92 -6.94
N PHE A 71 1.95 -9.38 -6.60
CA PHE A 71 2.53 -10.59 -7.19
C PHE A 71 1.67 -11.83 -6.89
N GLY A 72 1.30 -12.04 -5.62
CA GLY A 72 0.42 -13.12 -5.21
C GLY A 72 -0.94 -13.07 -5.91
N ALA A 73 -1.57 -11.89 -5.96
CA ALA A 73 -2.83 -11.67 -6.68
C ALA A 73 -2.70 -11.98 -8.18
N SER A 74 -1.58 -11.58 -8.81
CA SER A 74 -1.33 -11.86 -10.23
C SER A 74 -1.26 -13.36 -10.53
N LYS A 75 -0.74 -14.17 -9.58
CA LYS A 75 -0.68 -15.63 -9.69
C LYS A 75 -2.03 -16.28 -9.43
N ALA A 76 -2.80 -15.78 -8.47
CA ALA A 76 -4.12 -16.31 -8.11
C ALA A 76 -5.15 -16.14 -9.23
N VAL A 77 -5.03 -15.08 -10.04
CA VAL A 77 -5.95 -14.77 -11.16
C VAL A 77 -5.34 -15.03 -12.55
N ALA A 78 -4.22 -15.76 -12.59
CA ALA A 78 -3.54 -16.10 -13.84
C ALA A 78 -4.48 -16.84 -14.80
N GLY A 79 -4.54 -16.40 -16.06
CA GLY A 79 -5.41 -16.98 -17.10
C GLY A 79 -6.72 -16.23 -17.36
N GLN A 80 -7.11 -15.26 -16.53
CA GLN A 80 -8.34 -14.48 -16.71
C GLN A 80 -8.12 -13.21 -17.57
N ASN A 81 -7.50 -13.31 -18.75
CA ASN A 81 -7.18 -12.18 -19.65
C ASN A 81 -6.37 -11.02 -19.01
N SER A 82 -5.68 -11.28 -17.89
CA SER A 82 -4.80 -10.30 -17.26
C SER A 82 -3.36 -10.52 -17.71
N SER A 83 -2.67 -9.44 -18.06
CA SER A 83 -1.24 -9.41 -18.35
C SER A 83 -0.59 -8.42 -17.41
N VAL A 84 -0.24 -8.90 -16.21
CA VAL A 84 0.43 -8.13 -15.16
C VAL A 84 1.90 -8.50 -15.19
N THR A 85 2.78 -7.49 -15.33
CA THR A 85 4.22 -7.70 -15.45
C THR A 85 4.94 -7.28 -14.15
N LEU A 86 6.16 -7.79 -13.93
CA LEU A 86 6.97 -7.38 -12.77
C LEU A 86 7.25 -5.87 -12.74
N PRO A 87 7.62 -5.20 -13.85
CA PRO A 87 7.79 -3.75 -13.85
C PRO A 87 6.52 -2.99 -13.45
N TYR A 88 5.35 -3.46 -13.88
CA TYR A 88 4.08 -2.89 -13.47
C TYR A 88 3.86 -3.00 -11.96
N ILE A 89 4.08 -4.20 -11.40
CA ILE A 89 3.97 -4.41 -9.95
C ILE A 89 4.91 -3.47 -9.19
N GLY A 90 6.15 -3.33 -9.65
CA GLY A 90 7.13 -2.41 -9.07
C GLY A 90 6.66 -0.96 -9.06
N LEU A 91 6.11 -0.47 -10.19
CA LEU A 91 5.59 0.89 -10.30
C LEU A 91 4.38 1.15 -9.40
N VAL A 92 3.40 0.23 -9.37
CA VAL A 92 2.23 0.35 -8.48
C VAL A 92 2.68 0.33 -7.02
N SER A 93 3.59 -0.56 -6.65
CA SER A 93 4.08 -0.67 -5.27
C SER A 93 4.84 0.58 -4.83
N ALA A 94 5.69 1.14 -5.69
CA ALA A 94 6.40 2.38 -5.42
C ALA A 94 5.46 3.57 -5.28
N ALA A 95 4.46 3.68 -6.17
CA ALA A 95 3.46 4.73 -6.09
C ALA A 95 2.65 4.64 -4.78
N LEU A 96 2.21 3.45 -4.40
CA LEU A 96 1.47 3.23 -3.16
C LEU A 96 2.33 3.45 -1.91
N GLY A 97 3.59 3.03 -1.91
CA GLY A 97 4.53 3.35 -0.83
C GLY A 97 4.75 4.86 -0.66
N GLY A 98 4.86 5.60 -1.76
CA GLY A 98 4.90 7.07 -1.72
C GLY A 98 3.64 7.67 -1.10
N PHE A 99 2.46 7.12 -1.42
CA PHE A 99 1.19 7.52 -0.80
C PHE A 99 1.10 7.16 0.69
N GLU A 100 1.66 6.04 1.14
CA GLU A 100 1.70 5.69 2.57
C GLU A 100 2.46 6.72 3.41
N GLY A 101 3.50 7.34 2.84
CA GLY A 101 4.20 8.42 3.51
C GLY A 101 3.28 9.56 3.94
N LEU A 102 2.24 9.85 3.18
CA LEU A 102 1.20 10.86 3.47
C LEU A 102 0.05 10.26 4.30
N PHE A 103 -0.33 9.02 4.01
CA PHE A 103 -1.47 8.35 4.66
C PHE A 103 -1.18 8.03 6.12
N HIS A 104 0.06 7.67 6.47
CA HIS A 104 0.49 7.44 7.85
C HIS A 104 0.24 8.64 8.75
N GLU A 105 0.60 9.86 8.32
CA GLU A 105 0.36 11.09 9.08
C GLU A 105 -1.14 11.39 9.22
N TRP A 106 -1.93 11.01 8.22
CA TRP A 106 -3.38 11.22 8.26
C TRP A 106 -4.13 10.18 9.12
N VAL A 107 -3.62 8.95 9.23
CA VAL A 107 -4.22 7.89 10.06
C VAL A 107 -3.75 7.96 11.49
N TYR A 108 -2.45 8.15 11.68
CA TYR A 108 -1.76 8.11 12.95
C TYR A 108 -1.03 9.44 13.15
N ASP A 109 -1.55 10.24 14.08
CA ASP A 109 -0.86 11.45 14.51
C ASP A 109 0.33 11.05 15.37
N ARG A 110 1.52 11.03 14.77
CA ARG A 110 2.76 10.68 15.48
C ARG A 110 3.10 11.70 16.56
N GLU A 111 2.72 12.96 16.40
CA GLU A 111 3.03 14.02 17.37
C GLU A 111 2.21 13.84 18.66
N ALA A 112 1.02 13.25 18.56
CA ALA A 112 0.19 12.92 19.72
C ALA A 112 0.64 11.66 20.49
N HIS A 113 1.54 10.85 19.93
CA HIS A 113 1.97 9.56 20.49
C HIS A 113 3.48 9.40 20.69
N GLU A 114 4.31 10.33 20.22
CA GLU A 114 5.66 10.47 20.77
C GLU A 114 5.53 11.03 22.19
N GLU A 115 5.84 10.20 23.20
CA GLU A 115 6.04 10.69 24.57
C GLU A 115 6.94 11.93 24.55
N PRO A 116 6.69 12.95 25.39
CA PRO A 116 7.53 14.14 25.42
C PRO A 116 8.98 13.71 25.66
N LYS A 117 9.83 13.91 24.65
CA LYS A 117 11.28 13.82 24.78
C LYS A 117 11.73 14.91 25.75
N GLY A 118 11.65 14.66 27.05
CA GLY A 118 11.96 15.69 28.04
C GLY A 118 11.40 15.43 29.43
N GLY A 119 11.67 14.27 30.00
CA GLY A 119 11.58 14.05 31.44
C GLY A 119 12.98 13.94 32.05
N MET A 120 13.82 14.98 31.93
CA MET A 120 14.94 15.11 32.87
C MET A 120 14.33 15.42 34.24
N VAL A 121 14.21 14.39 35.06
CA VAL A 121 13.95 14.56 36.49
C VAL A 121 15.25 15.10 37.10
N HIS A 122 15.16 16.33 37.60
CA HIS A 122 16.19 17.01 38.38
C HIS A 122 16.55 16.26 39.66
#